data_AF-A0A9D7EUY8-F1
#
_entry.id   AF-A0A9D7EUY8-F1
#
_cell.length_a   1.000
_cell.length_b   1.000
_cell.length_c   1.000
_cell.angle_alpha   90.00
_cell.angle_beta   90.00
_cell.angle_gamma   90.00
#
_symmetry.space_group_name_H-M   'P 1'
#
loop_
_entity.id
_entity.type
_entity.pdbx_description
1 polymer ?
#
loop_
_entity_poly.entity_id
_entity_poly.type
_entity_poly.pdbx_seq_one_letter_code
_entity_poly.pdbx_strand_id
1 'polypeptide(L)' 'MYKNRNERKAASIGAEITPSYFILNAKLGYLLPNEKGKLFVQADNVFDKKYSDLLGSQMPGKWFSAGIEFNL' A
#
# COMPACT_ATOMS: atom_id res chain seq x y z
N MET A 1 30.38 3.14 25.65
CA MET A 1 30.60 4.21 24.64
C MET A 1 29.23 4.55 24.04
N TYR A 2 28.61 5.64 24.48
CA TYR A 2 27.26 6.04 24.04
C TYR A 2 27.37 6.78 22.69
N LYS A 3 26.86 6.19 21.61
CA LYS A 3 26.82 6.80 20.27
C LYS A 3 25.45 7.44 20.06
N ASN A 4 25.33 8.72 20.37
CA ASN A 4 24.18 9.54 20.00
C ASN A 4 24.33 9.95 18.53
N ARG A 5 23.37 9.59 17.67
CA ARG A 5 23.35 10.00 16.26
C ARG A 5 22.26 11.04 16.08
N ASN A 6 22.66 12.29 15.88
CA ASN A 6 21.75 13.37 15.48
C ASN A 6 21.06 13.00 14.17
N GLU A 7 19.74 13.11 14.14
CA GLU A 7 18.92 13.01 12.94
C GLU A 7 19.38 14.06 11.94
N ARG A 8 20.08 13.64 10.87
CA ARG A 8 20.39 14.51 9.75
C ARG A 8 19.12 14.65 8.91
N LYS A 9 18.31 15.68 9.21
CA LYS A 9 17.31 16.19 8.27
C LYS A 9 18.04 16.75 7.05
N ALA A 10 18.10 15.96 5.98
CA ALA A 10 18.60 16.41 4.69
C ALA A 10 17.57 17.36 4.05
N ALA A 11 17.76 18.66 4.24
CA ALA A 11 16.92 19.72 3.69
C ALA A 11 17.23 20.00 2.19
N SER A 12 17.18 18.99 1.31
CA SER A 12 17.53 19.22 -0.12
C SER A 12 16.67 18.52 -1.16
N ILE A 13 15.58 17.87 -0.77
CA ILE A 13 14.52 17.49 -1.71
C ILE A 13 13.23 17.78 -0.99
N GLY A 14 12.30 18.54 -1.57
CA GLY A 14 10.98 18.83 -1.00
C GLY A 14 10.07 17.59 -0.87
N ALA A 15 10.65 16.42 -0.67
CA ALA A 15 9.99 15.21 -0.26
C ALA A 15 9.99 15.18 1.26
N GLU A 16 8.83 15.43 1.86
CA GLU A 16 8.58 15.04 3.25
C GLU A 16 8.69 13.50 3.33
N ILE A 17 9.90 13.00 3.58
CA ILE A 17 10.10 11.61 3.94
C ILE A 17 9.59 11.47 5.39
N THR A 18 8.28 11.35 5.56
CA THR A 18 7.70 11.00 6.85
C THR A 18 8.15 9.57 7.16
N PRO A 19 8.93 9.32 8.22
CA PRO A 19 9.45 7.98 8.54
C PRO A 19 8.32 7.01 8.92
N SER A 20 7.15 7.54 9.27
CA SER A 20 5.92 6.80 9.49
C SER A 20 4.92 7.11 8.38
N TYR A 21 4.54 6.08 7.64
CA TYR A 21 3.45 6.13 6.68
C TYR A 21 2.43 5.06 7.02
N PHE A 22 1.16 5.35 6.79
CA PHE A 22 0.06 4.42 6.98
C PHE A 22 -0.52 4.07 5.61
N ILE A 23 -0.50 2.78 5.28
CA ILE A 23 -1.10 2.24 4.06
C ILE A 23 -2.27 1.37 4.48
N LEU A 24 -3.43 1.63 3.89
CA LEU A 24 -4.62 0.79 4.03
C LEU A 24 -4.90 0.11 2.70
N ASN A 25 -5.04 -1.21 2.74
CA ASN A 25 -5.52 -2.02 1.63
C ASN A 25 -6.83 -2.68 2.07
N ALA A 26 -7.83 -2.65 1.19
CA ALA A 26 -9.16 -3.21 1.45
C ALA A 26 -9.50 -4.22 0.37
N LYS A 27 -9.98 -5.40 0.76
CA LYS A 27 -10.50 -6.43 -0.16
C LYS A 27 -11.87 -6.88 0.31
N LEU A 28 -12.85 -6.81 -0.59
CA LEU A 28 -14.21 -7.28 -0.37
C LEU A 28 -14.49 -8.43 -1.34
N GLY A 29 -15.07 -9.51 -0.83
CA GLY A 29 -15.38 -10.69 -1.62
C GLY A 29 -16.81 -11.16 -1.35
N TYR A 30 -17.47 -11.62 -2.41
CA TYR A 30 -18.79 -12.23 -2.38
C TYR A 30 -18.70 -13.65 -2.94
N LEU A 31 -19.06 -14.64 -2.13
CA LEU A 31 -19.11 -16.04 -2.56
C LEU A 31 -20.38 -16.26 -3.40
N LEU A 32 -20.20 -16.86 -4.57
CA LEU A 32 -21.33 -17.19 -5.44
C LEU A 32 -22.12 -18.36 -4.84
N PRO A 33 -23.45 -18.38 -5.00
CA PRO A 33 -24.29 -19.50 -4.58
C PRO A 33 -23.82 -20.82 -5.19
N ASN A 34 -23.92 -21.90 -4.43
CA ASN A 34 -23.46 -23.25 -4.79
C ASN A 34 -21.95 -23.35 -5.02
N GLU A 35 -21.15 -22.50 -4.36
CA GLU A 35 -19.68 -22.53 -4.35
C GLU A 35 -19.03 -22.43 -5.74
N LYS A 36 -19.79 -21.97 -6.75
CA LYS A 36 -19.37 -21.85 -8.16
C LYS A 36 -18.24 -20.84 -8.40
N GLY A 37 -17.85 -20.11 -7.38
CA GLY A 37 -16.78 -19.13 -7.44
C GLY A 37 -16.93 -17.99 -6.45
N LYS A 38 -16.13 -16.95 -6.65
CA LYS A 38 -16.08 -15.76 -5.81
C LYS A 38 -15.87 -14.51 -6.66
N LEU A 39 -16.70 -13.51 -6.41
CA LEU A 39 -16.46 -12.16 -6.91
C LEU A 39 -15.62 -11.42 -5.88
N PHE A 40 -14.63 -10.65 -6.32
CA PHE A 40 -13.88 -9.79 -5.41
C PHE A 40 -13.57 -8.43 -6.02
N VAL A 41 -13.49 -7.44 -5.14
CA VAL A 41 -12.95 -6.12 -5.44
C VAL A 41 -11.88 -5.81 -4.40
N GLN A 42 -10.81 -5.18 -4.83
CA GLN A 42 -9.68 -4.79 -4.00
C GLN A 42 -9.28 -3.35 -4.32
N ALA A 43 -8.99 -2.61 -3.27
CA ALA A 43 -8.44 -1.28 -3.32
C ALA A 43 -7.15 -1.27 -2.49
N ASP A 44 -6.02 -1.11 -3.16
CA ASP A 44 -4.72 -0.96 -2.53
C ASP A 44 -4.38 0.53 -2.42
N ASN A 45 -3.72 0.90 -1.32
CA ASN A 45 -3.39 2.27 -0.99
C ASN A 45 -4.62 3.21 -1.06
N VAL A 46 -5.66 2.89 -0.29
CA VAL A 46 -6.98 3.57 -0.31
C VAL A 46 -6.85 5.08 -0.12
N PHE A 47 -5.88 5.53 0.68
CA PHE A 47 -5.62 6.95 0.96
C PHE A 47 -4.68 7.63 -0.05
N ASP A 48 -4.29 6.94 -1.12
CA ASP A 48 -3.37 7.43 -2.15
C ASP A 48 -2.07 8.03 -1.57
N LYS A 49 -1.54 7.37 -0.54
CA LYS A 49 -0.32 7.83 0.11
C LYS A 49 0.84 7.60 -0.84
N LYS A 50 1.53 8.67 -1.19
CA LYS A 50 2.81 8.59 -1.91
C LYS A 50 3.89 8.22 -0.91
N TYR A 51 4.51 7.08 -1.10
CA TYR A 51 5.64 6.63 -0.29
C TYR A 51 6.73 6.06 -1.20
N SER A 52 7.94 6.08 -0.69
CA SER A 52 9.10 5.50 -1.37
C SER A 52 9.51 4.24 -0.63
N ASP A 53 9.97 3.25 -1.37
CA ASP A 53 10.59 2.05 -0.83
C ASP A 53 11.88 2.39 -0.06
N LEU A 54 12.45 1.41 0.65
CA LEU A 54 13.69 1.57 1.44
C LEU A 54 14.87 2.10 0.62
N LEU A 55 14.84 1.86 -0.70
CA LEU A 55 15.85 2.30 -1.68
C LEU A 55 15.49 3.63 -2.37
N GLY A 56 14.39 4.28 -2.00
CA GLY A 56 13.94 5.54 -2.59
C GLY A 56 13.11 5.40 -3.88
N SER A 57 12.73 4.19 -4.27
CA SER A 57 11.86 3.98 -5.43
C SER A 57 10.42 4.40 -5.12
N GLN A 58 9.78 5.18 -5.99
CA GLN A 58 8.38 5.55 -5.80
C GLN A 58 7.48 4.32 -5.95
N MET A 59 6.68 4.04 -4.92
CA MET A 59 5.69 2.96 -4.96
C MET A 59 4.43 3.40 -5.71
N PRO A 60 3.68 2.44 -6.29
CA PRO A 60 2.40 2.73 -6.92
C PRO A 60 1.46 3.46 -5.97
N GLY A 61 0.72 4.43 -6.51
CA GLY A 61 -0.35 5.12 -5.78
C GLY A 61 -1.55 4.23 -5.55
N LYS A 62 -2.72 4.83 -5.36
CA LYS A 62 -3.98 4.10 -5.23
C LYS A 62 -4.21 3.18 -6.43
N TRP A 63 -4.45 1.90 -6.16
CA TRP A 63 -4.74 0.89 -7.18
C TRP A 63 -6.08 0.22 -6.89
N PHE A 64 -6.87 0.00 -7.94
CA PHE A 64 -8.16 -0.67 -7.81
C PHE A 64 -8.19 -1.86 -8.75
N SER A 65 -8.58 -3.01 -8.22
CA SER A 65 -8.74 -4.25 -8.98
C SER A 65 -10.07 -4.91 -8.66
N ALA A 66 -10.63 -5.60 -9.64
CA ALA A 66 -11.83 -6.40 -9.50
C ALA A 66 -11.63 -7.70 -10.27
N GLY A 67 -12.15 -8.81 -9.75
CA GLY A 67 -11.96 -10.11 -10.36
C GLY A 67 -13.05 -11.10 -10.00
N ILE A 68 -13.07 -12.18 -10.78
CA ILE A 68 -13.98 -13.31 -10.63
C ILE A 68 -13.11 -14.56 -10.57
N GLU A 69 -13.20 -15.30 -9.47
CA GLU A 69 -12.61 -16.63 -9.32
C GLU A 69 -13.69 -17.66 -9.62
N PHE A 70 -13.41 -18.61 -10.51
CA PHE A 70 -14.29 -19.75 -10.77
C PHE A 70 -13.67 -20.98 -10.10
N ASN A 71 -14.46 -21.68 -9.29
CA ASN A 71 -14.11 -23.01 -8.82
C ASN A 71 -14.77 -24.00 -9.79
N LEU A 72 -13.96 -24.71 -10.58
CA LEU A 72 -14.40 -25.79 -11.47
C LEU A 72 -14.49 -27.11 -10.69
#